data_AF-A0A7H9DVR1-F1
#
_entry.id   AF-A0A7H9DVR1-F1
#
_cell.length_a   1.000
_cell.length_b   1.000
_cell.length_c   1.000
_cell.angle_alpha   90.00
_cell.angle_beta   90.00
_cell.angle_gamma   90.00
#
_symmetry.space_group_name_H-M   'P 1'
#
loop_
_entity.id
_entity.type
_entity.pdbx_description
1 polymer ?
#
loop_
_entity_poly.entity_id
_entity_poly.type
_entity_poly.pdbx_seq_one_letter_code
_entity_poly.pdbx_strand_id
1 'polypeptide(L)' 'MTIKSKGKGKSGGARVITHLFIENETVYLLSLYDKSEQNSISDKEIKDLLKLIK' A
#
# COMPACT_ATOMS: atom_id res chain seq x y z
N MET A 1 3.36 14.50 10.33
CA MET A 1 3.93 14.49 8.97
C MET A 1 2.84 14.84 7.97
N THR A 2 3.20 15.45 6.84
CA THR A 2 2.27 15.82 5.77
C THR A 2 2.59 14.95 4.56
N ILE A 3 1.61 14.23 4.02
CA ILE A 3 1.79 13.59 2.70
C ILE A 3 1.65 14.72 1.67
N LYS A 4 2.78 15.24 1.19
CA LYS A 4 2.82 16.46 0.35
C LYS A 4 1.93 16.34 -0.90
N SER A 5 1.84 15.17 -1.51
CA SER A 5 1.01 14.93 -2.71
C SER A 5 -0.50 15.03 -2.45
N LYS A 6 -0.96 14.94 -1.19
CA LYS A 6 -2.39 14.98 -0.84
C LYS A 6 -2.90 16.34 -0.37
N GLY A 7 -2.02 17.31 -0.13
CA GLY A 7 -2.40 18.63 0.39
C GLY A 7 -3.10 18.63 1.76
N LYS A 8 -3.27 17.46 2.42
CA LYS A 8 -3.97 17.32 3.71
C LYS A 8 -2.99 17.29 4.89
N GLY A 9 -3.26 18.15 5.86
CA GLY A 9 -2.40 18.48 7.01
C GLY A 9 -2.57 17.61 8.26
N LYS A 10 -1.68 17.85 9.23
CA LYS A 10 -1.42 17.04 10.45
C LYS A 10 -2.63 16.72 11.34
N SER A 11 -3.74 17.47 11.25
CA SER A 11 -4.91 17.28 12.12
C SER A 11 -5.74 16.03 11.81
N GLY A 12 -5.57 15.40 10.63
CA GLY A 12 -6.30 14.18 10.23
C GLY A 12 -5.53 12.86 10.37
N GLY A 13 -4.23 12.90 10.68
CA GLY A 13 -3.38 11.70 10.79
C GLY A 13 -3.37 10.85 9.51
N ALA A 14 -2.61 11.26 8.49
CA ALA A 14 -2.46 10.47 7.27
C ALA A 14 -1.78 9.13 7.57
N ARG A 15 -2.41 8.02 7.15
CA ARG A 15 -1.94 6.65 7.40
C ARG A 15 -1.75 5.96 6.06
N VAL A 16 -0.54 5.50 5.80
CA VAL A 16 -0.25 4.69 4.61
C VAL A 16 -0.22 3.23 5.02
N ILE A 17 -0.85 2.38 4.24
CA ILE A 17 -0.74 0.92 4.35
C ILE A 17 0.07 0.44 3.15
N THR A 18 0.99 -0.48 3.41
CA THR A 18 1.91 -1.04 2.43
C THR A 18 1.82 -2.56 2.48
N HIS A 19 1.69 -3.19 1.30
CA HIS A 19 1.76 -4.65 1.16
C HIS A 19 3.03 -5.01 0.41
N LEU A 20 3.88 -5.80 1.04
CA LEU A 20 5.16 -6.25 0.52
C LEU A 20 5.14 -7.77 0.33
N PHE A 21 5.74 -8.24 -0.75
CA PHE A 21 6.10 -9.63 -0.94
C PHE A 21 7.62 -9.73 -1.00
N ILE A 22 8.20 -10.63 -0.20
CA ILE A 22 9.65 -10.79 -0.10
C ILE A 22 9.97 -12.22 -0.50
N GLU A 23 10.82 -12.37 -1.52
CA GLU A 23 11.28 -13.67 -2.01
C GLU A 23 12.80 -13.60 -2.22
N ASN A 24 13.53 -14.51 -1.57
CA ASN A 24 14.99 -14.48 -1.48
C ASN A 24 15.50 -13.12 -0.97
N GLU A 25 16.25 -12.40 -1.79
CA GLU A 25 16.79 -11.05 -1.51
C GLU A 25 16.01 -9.95 -2.24
N THR A 26 14.89 -10.27 -2.89
CA THR A 26 14.08 -9.33 -3.67
C THR A 26 12.82 -8.92 -2.89
N VAL A 27 12.58 -7.60 -2.83
CA VAL A 27 11.38 -7.02 -2.22
C VAL A 27 10.47 -6.45 -3.30
N TYR A 28 9.25 -6.97 -3.37
CA TYR A 28 8.21 -6.50 -4.27
C TYR A 28 7.20 -5.65 -3.49
N LEU A 29 7.05 -4.39 -3.90
CA LEU A 29 5.98 -3.53 -3.43
C LEU A 29 4.69 -3.87 -4.18
N LEU A 30 3.79 -4.64 -3.57
CA LEU A 30 2.53 -5.05 -4.18
C LEU A 30 1.51 -3.92 -4.23
N SER A 31 1.39 -3.16 -3.13
CA SER A 31 0.41 -2.08 -3.02
C SER A 31 0.83 -1.05 -1.97
N LEU A 32 0.50 0.21 -2.24
CA LEU A 32 0.68 1.34 -1.34
C LEU A 32 -0.53 2.26 -1.47
N TYR A 33 -1.25 2.45 -0.37
CA TYR A 33 -2.44 3.29 -0.35
C TYR A 33 -2.59 4.01 0.98
N ASP A 34 -3.35 5.11 0.96
CA ASP A 34 -3.78 5.77 2.18
C ASP A 34 -5.02 5.09 2.74
N LYS A 35 -5.01 4.81 4.04
CA LYS A 35 -6.14 4.20 4.74
C LYS A 35 -7.43 5.01 4.60
N SER A 36 -7.34 6.33 4.42
CA SER A 36 -8.51 7.18 4.24
C SER A 36 -9.20 7.01 2.88
N GLU A 37 -8.47 6.54 1.87
CA GLU A 37 -8.99 6.32 0.50
C GLU A 37 -9.33 4.86 0.26
N GLN A 38 -8.57 3.95 0.89
CA GLN A 38 -8.78 2.52 0.79
C GLN A 38 -8.57 1.89 2.17
N ASN A 39 -9.59 1.22 2.70
CA ASN A 39 -9.53 0.65 4.05
C ASN A 39 -8.73 -0.66 4.13
N SER A 40 -8.75 -1.46 3.07
CA SER A 40 -8.08 -2.75 2.97
C SER A 40 -7.86 -3.17 1.52
N ILE A 41 -7.07 -4.22 1.33
CA ILE A 41 -6.94 -4.96 0.07
C ILE A 41 -7.38 -6.40 0.35
N SER A 42 -8.11 -7.02 -0.57
CA SER A 42 -8.60 -8.39 -0.40
C SER A 42 -7.54 -9.42 -0.76
N ASP A 43 -7.69 -10.64 -0.23
CA ASP A 43 -6.83 -11.78 -0.58
C ASP A 43 -6.86 -12.09 -2.08
N LYS A 44 -8.01 -11.85 -2.73
CA LYS A 44 -8.14 -12.04 -4.18
C LYS A 44 -7.24 -11.05 -4.92
N GLU A 45 -7.28 -9.77 -4.55
CA GLU A 45 -6.43 -8.74 -5.16
C GLU A 45 -4.94 -9.01 -4.90
N ILE A 46 -4.56 -9.44 -3.69
CA ILE A 46 -3.18 -9.86 -3.40
C ILE A 46 -2.75 -11.01 -4.32
N LYS A 47 -3.58 -12.04 -4.47
CA LYS A 47 -3.30 -13.18 -5.37
C LYS A 47 -3.18 -12.73 -6.83
N ASP A 48 -4.03 -11.80 -7.26
CA ASP A 48 -3.97 -11.27 -8.63
C ASP A 48 -2.71 -10.44 -8.86
N LEU A 49 -2.24 -9.66 -7.86
CA LEU A 49 -0.96 -8.94 -7.92
C LEU A 49 0.24 -9.88 -7.95
N LEU A 50 0.21 -10.99 -7.19
CA LEU A 50 1.28 -11.99 -7.19
C LEU A 50 1.46 -12.68 -8.55
N LYS A 51 0.38 -12.86 -9.33
CA LYS A 51 0.44 -13.38 -10.71
C LYS A 51 1.11 -12.44 -11.71
N LEU A 52 1.36 -11.18 -11.35
CA LEU A 52 2.11 -10.26 -12.21
C LEU A 52 3.62 -10.39 -12.00
N ILE A 53 4.03 -11.06 -10.92
CA ILE A 53 5.43 -11.28 -10.56
C ILE A 53 5.87 -12.69 -10.97
N LYS A 54 4.95 -13.66 -10.99
CA LYS A 54 5.15 -15.06 -11.38
C LYS A 54 4.26 -15.43 -12.55
#